data_AF-A0A285Z588-F1
#
_entry.id   AF-A0A285Z588-F1
#
_cell.length_a   1.000
_cell.length_b   1.000
_cell.length_c   1.000
_cell.angle_alpha   90.00
_cell.angle_beta   90.00
_cell.angle_gamma   90.00
#
_symmetry.space_group_name_H-M   'P 1'
#
loop_
_entity.id
_entity.type
_entity.pdbx_description
1 polymer ?
#
loop_
_entity_poly.entity_id
_entity_poly.type
_entity_poly.pdbx_seq_one_letter_code
_entity_poly.pdbx_strand_id
1 'polypeptide(L)'
;MNIPSDLNTFIPSMVGVGGTYSITDGVGRIYSPASVSTKYEKSVLVGPGVKVEMKLFARAISGVGGAVAIDYLPLGRGGGSVDITSPEWREYVVSFTTPLSSPENLRVTFAIGNFAAMGAGTFEFHTPRIRIGDTDLGAPRILARGLILLDSGVPSLNTNYQADGIKALSYDAATASLTVKMRGNDGAGMRLHPLMIAQLTDDNTTLIGRRLHALCGRYNRDDGTAKVTFVDGGTGQLQDISGLGNIYMTFRAEI
;
A
#
# COMPACT_ATOMS: atom_id res chain seq x y z
N MET A 1 -3.75 -12.70 -17.44
CA MET A 1 -5.21 -12.91 -17.58
C MET A 1 -5.91 -11.56 -17.69
N ASN A 2 -6.68 -11.35 -18.76
CA ASN A 2 -7.59 -10.22 -18.86
C ASN A 2 -8.91 -10.62 -18.19
N ILE A 3 -9.38 -9.83 -17.24
CA ILE A 3 -10.67 -10.08 -16.61
C ILE A 3 -11.73 -9.38 -17.44
N PRO A 4 -12.86 -10.05 -17.77
CA PRO A 4 -13.99 -9.39 -18.43
C PRO A 4 -14.34 -8.13 -17.66
N SER A 5 -14.25 -6.97 -18.30
CA SER A 5 -14.28 -5.70 -17.60
C SER A 5 -15.58 -4.94 -17.80
N ASP A 6 -16.62 -5.60 -18.33
CA ASP A 6 -17.95 -5.03 -18.52
C ASP A 6 -18.39 -4.25 -17.27
N LEU A 7 -18.89 -3.04 -17.50
CA LEU A 7 -19.42 -2.14 -16.47
C LEU A 7 -20.42 -2.86 -15.56
N ASN A 8 -21.20 -3.79 -16.10
CA ASN A 8 -22.19 -4.58 -15.33
C ASN A 8 -21.56 -5.53 -14.29
N THR A 9 -20.26 -5.79 -14.38
CA THR A 9 -19.53 -6.61 -13.41
C THR A 9 -18.97 -5.81 -12.23
N PHE A 10 -19.04 -4.48 -12.30
CA PHE A 10 -18.76 -3.61 -11.18
C PHE A 10 -20.02 -3.41 -10.36
N ILE A 11 -19.88 -3.52 -9.04
CA ILE A 11 -20.98 -3.36 -8.09
C ILE A 11 -20.98 -1.90 -7.63
N PRO A 12 -22.08 -1.15 -7.80
CA PRO A 12 -22.20 0.19 -7.22
C PRO A 12 -22.24 0.09 -5.69
N SER A 13 -21.52 0.99 -5.01
CA SER A 13 -21.41 1.07 -3.56
C SER A 13 -21.42 2.52 -3.09
N MET A 14 -22.40 2.90 -2.28
CA MET A 14 -22.54 4.25 -1.73
C MET A 14 -22.44 4.25 -0.20
N VAL A 15 -21.73 5.23 0.35
CA VAL A 15 -21.70 5.54 1.78
C VAL A 15 -22.12 6.99 1.96
N GLY A 16 -23.31 7.21 2.55
CA GLY A 16 -23.98 8.50 2.63
C GLY A 16 -25.26 8.54 1.79
N VAL A 17 -25.87 9.73 1.66
CA VAL A 17 -27.14 9.93 0.94
C VAL A 17 -26.95 10.96 -0.17
N GLY A 18 -27.51 10.70 -1.35
CA GLY A 18 -27.60 11.68 -2.45
C GLY A 18 -26.59 11.50 -3.59
N GLY A 19 -25.73 10.49 -3.54
CA GLY A 19 -24.93 10.07 -4.69
C GLY A 19 -25.80 9.46 -5.79
N THR A 20 -25.32 9.48 -7.03
CA THR A 20 -26.00 8.80 -8.15
C THR A 20 -25.03 8.07 -9.07
N TYR A 21 -25.55 7.02 -9.69
CA TYR A 21 -24.89 6.21 -10.70
C TYR A 21 -25.77 6.13 -11.93
N SER A 22 -25.19 6.24 -13.12
CA SER A 22 -25.88 5.86 -14.35
C SER A 22 -24.91 5.28 -15.35
N ILE A 23 -25.43 4.45 -16.25
CA ILE A 23 -24.72 3.99 -17.44
C ILE A 23 -25.61 4.29 -18.62
N THR A 24 -25.13 5.11 -19.54
CA THR A 24 -25.84 5.49 -20.77
C THR A 24 -24.86 5.36 -21.93
N ASP A 25 -25.23 4.62 -22.97
CA ASP A 25 -24.42 4.43 -24.19
C ASP A 25 -22.97 3.98 -23.92
N GLY A 26 -22.78 3.11 -22.93
CA GLY A 26 -21.45 2.58 -22.56
C GLY A 26 -20.56 3.59 -21.82
N VAL A 27 -21.13 4.71 -21.36
CA VAL A 27 -20.49 5.68 -20.48
C VAL A 27 -21.10 5.57 -19.09
N GLY A 28 -20.29 5.21 -18.11
CA GLY A 28 -20.63 5.31 -16.71
C GLY A 28 -20.50 6.75 -16.22
N ARG A 29 -21.45 7.20 -15.41
CA ARG A 29 -21.43 8.50 -14.75
C ARG A 29 -21.62 8.32 -13.26
N ILE A 30 -20.81 9.01 -12.47
CA ILE A 30 -20.94 9.10 -11.03
C ILE A 30 -21.07 10.57 -10.65
N TYR A 31 -22.05 10.86 -9.80
CA TYR A 31 -22.13 12.10 -9.05
C TYR A 31 -22.03 11.80 -7.56
N SER A 32 -21.22 12.58 -6.85
CA SER A 32 -21.09 12.53 -5.40
C SER A 32 -21.29 13.91 -4.80
N PRO A 33 -22.25 14.08 -3.88
CA PRO A 33 -22.27 15.22 -2.97
C PRO A 33 -21.01 15.25 -2.09
N ALA A 34 -20.75 16.40 -1.47
CA ALA A 34 -19.68 16.53 -0.50
C ALA A 34 -19.89 15.54 0.65
N SER A 35 -18.81 14.91 1.10
CA SER A 35 -18.82 13.92 2.21
C SER A 35 -19.58 12.63 1.92
N VAL A 36 -19.96 12.35 0.67
CA VAL A 36 -20.60 11.10 0.25
C VAL A 36 -19.63 10.31 -0.62
N SER A 37 -19.35 9.06 -0.26
CA SER A 37 -18.60 8.16 -1.15
C SER A 37 -19.57 7.48 -2.11
N THR A 38 -19.32 7.64 -3.41
CA THR A 38 -20.12 7.03 -4.48
C THR A 38 -19.13 6.38 -5.43
N LYS A 39 -19.14 5.04 -5.53
CA LYS A 39 -18.13 4.28 -6.27
C LYS A 39 -18.69 3.04 -6.94
N TYR A 40 -18.05 2.62 -8.02
CA TYR A 40 -18.15 1.30 -8.60
C TYR A 40 -16.96 0.46 -8.17
N GLU A 41 -17.22 -0.77 -7.73
CA GLU A 41 -16.17 -1.65 -7.22
C GLU A 41 -16.19 -3.01 -7.89
N LYS A 42 -15.01 -3.56 -8.13
CA LYS A 42 -14.84 -4.94 -8.57
C LYS A 42 -13.73 -5.59 -7.78
N SER A 43 -14.08 -6.65 -7.05
CA SER A 43 -13.10 -7.45 -6.33
C SER A 43 -12.67 -8.67 -7.12
N VAL A 44 -11.40 -9.02 -6.99
CA VAL A 44 -10.79 -10.20 -7.60
C VAL A 44 -9.96 -10.91 -6.54
N LEU A 45 -9.83 -12.23 -6.67
CA LEU A 45 -8.87 -12.99 -5.89
C LEU A 45 -7.52 -12.96 -6.60
N VAL A 46 -6.47 -12.65 -5.85
CA VAL A 46 -5.10 -12.61 -6.33
C VAL A 46 -4.18 -13.33 -5.38
N GLY A 47 -3.29 -14.14 -5.95
CA GLY A 47 -2.23 -14.78 -5.20
C GLY A 47 -1.08 -13.82 -4.89
N PRO A 48 -0.12 -14.24 -4.06
CA PRO A 48 1.00 -13.41 -3.64
C PRO A 48 1.96 -13.14 -4.79
N GLY A 49 2.52 -11.93 -4.86
CA GLY A 49 3.47 -11.53 -5.92
C GLY A 49 2.82 -11.19 -7.27
N VAL A 50 1.51 -11.33 -7.40
CA VAL A 50 0.78 -11.02 -8.64
C VAL A 50 0.64 -9.51 -8.80
N LYS A 51 0.91 -9.00 -10.00
CA LYS A 51 0.62 -7.61 -10.38
C LYS A 51 -0.81 -7.49 -10.88
N VAL A 52 -1.50 -6.50 -10.33
CA VAL A 52 -2.80 -6.03 -10.80
C VAL A 52 -2.66 -4.66 -11.42
N GLU A 53 -3.41 -4.41 -12.48
CA GLU A 53 -3.46 -3.13 -13.16
C GLU A 53 -4.90 -2.84 -13.62
N MET A 54 -5.32 -1.60 -13.44
CA MET A 54 -6.55 -1.07 -14.02
C MET A 54 -6.23 0.17 -14.84
N LYS A 55 -6.71 0.16 -16.08
CA LYS A 55 -6.73 1.34 -16.96
C LYS A 55 -8.16 1.83 -17.12
N LEU A 56 -8.35 3.14 -17.05
CA LEU A 56 -9.66 3.78 -17.13
C LEU A 56 -9.59 4.98 -18.05
N PHE A 57 -10.48 5.06 -19.04
CA PHE A 57 -10.67 6.27 -19.83
C PHE A 57 -11.78 7.10 -19.21
N ALA A 58 -11.46 8.27 -18.68
CA ALA A 58 -12.38 9.08 -17.88
C ALA A 58 -12.16 10.58 -18.07
N ARG A 59 -13.14 11.37 -17.63
CA ARG A 59 -13.06 12.83 -17.52
C ARG A 59 -13.86 13.35 -16.33
N ALA A 60 -13.41 14.45 -15.74
CA ALA A 60 -14.16 15.24 -14.80
C ALA A 60 -15.21 16.09 -15.55
N ILE A 61 -16.39 16.24 -14.96
CA ILE A 61 -17.46 17.09 -15.51
C ILE A 61 -17.62 18.35 -14.66
N SER A 62 -17.56 18.20 -13.34
CA SER A 62 -17.69 19.32 -12.41
C SER A 62 -17.12 18.99 -11.03
N GLY A 63 -16.78 20.02 -10.26
CA GLY A 63 -16.35 19.90 -8.87
C GLY A 63 -15.00 19.19 -8.68
N VAL A 64 -14.80 18.58 -7.52
CA VAL A 64 -13.65 17.70 -7.25
C VAL A 64 -13.97 16.39 -7.95
N GLY A 65 -13.27 16.08 -9.05
CA GLY A 65 -13.53 14.89 -9.85
C GLY A 65 -13.40 13.57 -9.07
N GLY A 66 -13.61 12.44 -9.75
CA GLY A 66 -13.44 11.11 -9.13
C GLY A 66 -11.99 10.70 -8.98
N ALA A 67 -11.77 9.47 -8.55
CA ALA A 67 -10.47 8.82 -8.62
C ALA A 67 -10.66 7.35 -9.06
N VAL A 68 -9.60 6.82 -9.64
CA VAL A 68 -9.43 5.40 -9.92
C VAL A 68 -8.48 4.84 -8.87
N ALA A 69 -8.81 3.71 -8.23
CA ALA A 69 -8.04 3.18 -7.12
C ALA A 69 -7.94 1.66 -7.11
N ILE A 70 -6.88 1.17 -6.48
CA ILE A 70 -6.73 -0.24 -6.07
C ILE A 70 -6.62 -0.28 -4.54
N ASP A 71 -7.58 -0.97 -3.93
CA ASP A 71 -7.59 -1.31 -2.52
C ASP A 71 -7.04 -2.72 -2.31
N TYR A 72 -5.97 -2.79 -1.53
CA TYR A 72 -5.31 -4.02 -1.12
C TYR A 72 -5.39 -4.11 0.41
N LEU A 73 -6.06 -5.16 0.90
CA LEU A 73 -6.66 -5.26 2.24
C LEU A 73 -7.69 -4.14 2.46
N PRO A 74 -8.88 -4.42 3.04
CA PRO A 74 -9.97 -3.45 3.16
C PRO A 74 -9.69 -2.41 4.26
N LEU A 75 -8.57 -1.69 4.16
CA LEU A 75 -8.22 -0.57 5.02
C LEU A 75 -8.97 0.72 4.62
N GLY A 76 -9.69 0.69 3.49
CA GLY A 76 -10.59 1.77 3.05
C GLY A 76 -9.87 3.04 2.62
N ARG A 77 -8.64 2.94 2.10
CA ARG A 77 -7.74 4.10 1.88
C ARG A 77 -7.22 4.27 0.46
N GLY A 78 -7.56 3.43 -0.50
CA GLY A 78 -7.10 3.57 -1.88
C GLY A 78 -5.59 3.55 -1.99
N GLY A 79 -4.94 2.49 -1.50
CA GLY A 79 -3.46 2.37 -1.36
C GLY A 79 -2.67 2.63 -2.66
N GLY A 80 -3.33 2.62 -3.82
CA GLY A 80 -2.89 3.35 -5.01
C GLY A 80 -4.08 3.95 -5.74
N SER A 81 -4.26 5.27 -5.63
CA SER A 81 -5.27 6.02 -6.37
C SER A 81 -4.65 7.05 -7.32
N VAL A 82 -5.39 7.39 -8.37
CA VAL A 82 -5.09 8.52 -9.25
C VAL A 82 -6.36 9.33 -9.42
N ASP A 83 -6.24 10.64 -9.18
CA ASP A 83 -7.36 11.57 -9.29
C ASP A 83 -7.70 11.88 -10.75
N ILE A 84 -8.98 11.87 -11.06
CA ILE A 84 -9.57 12.22 -12.35
C ILE A 84 -9.91 13.72 -12.30
N THR A 85 -8.96 14.57 -12.68
CA THR A 85 -9.09 16.03 -12.59
C THR A 85 -9.30 16.71 -13.94
N SER A 86 -9.05 16.01 -15.06
CA SER A 86 -9.10 16.63 -16.38
C SER A 86 -10.53 16.72 -16.91
N PRO A 87 -10.96 17.86 -17.48
CA PRO A 87 -12.25 17.95 -18.18
C PRO A 87 -12.25 17.22 -19.54
N GLU A 88 -11.07 16.86 -20.04
CA GLU A 88 -10.88 16.10 -21.26
C GLU A 88 -10.85 14.60 -20.97
N TRP A 89 -11.24 13.80 -21.95
CA TRP A 89 -11.08 12.35 -21.86
C TRP A 89 -9.60 11.96 -21.83
N ARG A 90 -9.18 11.34 -20.74
CA ARG A 90 -7.80 10.86 -20.54
C ARG A 90 -7.77 9.43 -20.01
N GLU A 91 -6.69 8.73 -20.32
CA GLU A 91 -6.43 7.42 -19.74
C GLU A 91 -5.68 7.55 -18.41
N TYR A 92 -6.24 6.95 -17.37
CA TYR A 92 -5.69 6.85 -16.04
C TYR A 92 -5.27 5.40 -15.78
N VAL A 93 -4.11 5.20 -15.17
CA VAL A 93 -3.56 3.87 -14.91
C VAL A 93 -3.14 3.78 -13.44
N VAL A 94 -3.66 2.76 -12.76
CA VAL A 94 -3.22 2.36 -11.43
C VAL A 94 -2.73 0.93 -11.48
N SER A 95 -1.64 0.64 -10.79
CA SER A 95 -1.12 -0.71 -10.67
C SER A 95 -0.55 -0.96 -9.29
N PHE A 96 -0.63 -2.21 -8.86
CA PHE A 96 -0.14 -2.66 -7.57
C PHE A 96 0.37 -4.09 -7.70
N THR A 97 1.47 -4.40 -7.02
CA THR A 97 1.97 -5.77 -6.93
C THR A 97 1.73 -6.25 -5.52
N THR A 98 0.96 -7.33 -5.39
CA THR A 98 0.70 -7.94 -4.09
C THR A 98 2.02 -8.40 -3.46
N PRO A 99 2.28 -8.08 -2.18
CA PRO A 99 3.44 -8.61 -1.49
C PRO A 99 3.47 -10.13 -1.55
N LEU A 100 4.65 -10.73 -1.67
CA LEU A 100 4.80 -12.19 -1.60
C LEU A 100 4.33 -12.75 -0.25
N SER A 101 4.29 -11.90 0.78
CA SER A 101 3.78 -12.23 2.11
C SER A 101 2.25 -12.24 2.24
N SER A 102 1.52 -12.01 1.15
CA SER A 102 0.05 -12.03 1.14
C SER A 102 -0.52 -13.44 1.32
N PRO A 103 -1.75 -13.59 1.84
CA PRO A 103 -2.49 -14.85 1.74
C PRO A 103 -2.80 -15.25 0.28
N GLU A 104 -2.91 -16.55 0.00
CA GLU A 104 -3.19 -17.05 -1.36
C GLU A 104 -4.57 -16.67 -1.92
N ASN A 105 -5.53 -16.41 -1.04
CA ASN A 105 -6.91 -16.06 -1.37
C ASN A 105 -7.21 -14.57 -1.11
N LEU A 106 -6.20 -13.72 -1.26
CA LEU A 106 -6.38 -12.31 -0.97
C LEU A 106 -7.36 -11.65 -1.96
N ARG A 107 -8.27 -10.86 -1.41
CA ARG A 107 -9.16 -9.99 -2.19
C ARG A 107 -8.49 -8.64 -2.44
N VAL A 108 -8.34 -8.30 -3.73
CA VAL A 108 -8.01 -6.95 -4.18
C VAL A 108 -9.24 -6.33 -4.82
N THR A 109 -9.52 -5.07 -4.49
CA THR A 109 -10.67 -4.33 -5.00
C THR A 109 -10.22 -3.20 -5.90
N PHE A 110 -10.72 -3.19 -7.13
CA PHE A 110 -10.62 -2.07 -8.04
C PHE A 110 -11.81 -1.15 -7.80
N ALA A 111 -11.57 0.14 -7.57
CA ALA A 111 -12.60 1.12 -7.31
C ALA A 111 -12.51 2.29 -8.27
N ILE A 112 -13.66 2.77 -8.74
CA ILE A 112 -13.81 3.96 -9.58
C ILE A 112 -14.87 4.82 -8.91
N GLY A 113 -14.51 5.97 -8.38
CA GLY A 113 -15.43 6.66 -7.49
C GLY A 113 -14.90 7.92 -6.86
N ASN A 114 -15.78 8.57 -6.12
CA ASN A 114 -15.39 9.53 -5.11
C ASN A 114 -15.27 8.80 -3.77
N PHE A 115 -14.13 8.97 -3.11
CA PHE A 115 -13.83 8.35 -1.82
C PHE A 115 -14.14 9.36 -0.71
N ALA A 116 -14.77 8.90 0.39
CA ALA A 116 -15.19 9.79 1.47
C ALA A 116 -14.01 10.67 1.93
N ALA A 117 -14.23 11.99 1.92
CA ALA A 117 -13.28 13.11 2.11
C ALA A 117 -12.98 13.94 0.84
N MET A 118 -13.39 13.51 -0.36
CA MET A 118 -13.32 14.39 -1.53
C MET A 118 -14.51 15.37 -1.56
N GLY A 119 -14.31 16.53 -2.19
CA GLY A 119 -15.39 17.50 -2.40
C GLY A 119 -16.48 16.97 -3.33
N ALA A 120 -17.58 17.71 -3.45
CA ALA A 120 -18.64 17.35 -4.39
C ALA A 120 -18.13 17.36 -5.83
N GLY A 121 -18.58 16.43 -6.66
CA GLY A 121 -18.20 16.40 -8.06
C GLY A 121 -18.90 15.34 -8.90
N THR A 122 -18.73 15.48 -10.21
CA THR A 122 -19.25 14.58 -11.23
C THR A 122 -18.13 14.17 -12.17
N PHE A 123 -18.09 12.90 -12.54
CA PHE A 123 -17.17 12.41 -13.56
C PHE A 123 -17.82 11.32 -14.41
N GLU A 124 -17.27 11.14 -15.59
CA GLU A 124 -17.69 10.15 -16.58
C GLU A 124 -16.52 9.23 -16.91
N PHE A 125 -16.82 7.98 -17.22
CA PHE A 125 -15.83 6.97 -17.52
C PHE A 125 -16.37 5.92 -18.48
N HIS A 126 -15.49 5.33 -19.28
CA HIS A 126 -15.78 4.13 -20.04
C HIS A 126 -15.42 2.88 -19.25
N THR A 127 -15.89 1.73 -19.74
CA THR A 127 -15.54 0.41 -19.25
C THR A 127 -14.03 0.30 -18.95
N PRO A 128 -13.63 0.04 -17.69
CA PRO A 128 -12.22 -0.10 -17.34
C PRO A 128 -11.60 -1.30 -18.04
N ARG A 129 -10.27 -1.39 -18.05
CA ARG A 129 -9.53 -2.58 -18.49
C ARG A 129 -8.70 -3.08 -17.33
N ILE A 130 -8.95 -4.31 -16.89
CA ILE A 130 -8.23 -4.94 -15.79
C ILE A 130 -7.29 -6.02 -16.34
N ARG A 131 -6.02 -5.91 -15.99
CA ARG A 131 -5.01 -6.93 -16.24
C ARG A 131 -4.55 -7.50 -14.90
N ILE A 132 -4.63 -8.82 -14.77
CA ILE A 132 -3.98 -9.57 -13.70
C ILE A 132 -2.92 -10.44 -14.33
N GLY A 133 -1.69 -10.34 -13.87
CA GLY A 133 -0.65 -11.24 -14.35
C GLY A 133 0.68 -10.96 -13.73
N ASP A 134 1.65 -11.78 -14.11
CA ASP A 134 3.02 -11.55 -13.74
C ASP A 134 3.53 -10.27 -14.42
N THR A 135 4.47 -9.60 -13.76
CA THR A 135 5.31 -8.62 -14.44
C THR A 135 6.12 -9.36 -15.49
N ASP A 136 5.92 -9.03 -16.77
CA ASP A 136 6.81 -9.46 -17.87
C ASP A 136 8.27 -8.93 -17.70
N LEU A 137 8.54 -8.22 -16.60
CA LEU A 137 9.81 -7.64 -16.21
C LEU A 137 10.22 -8.20 -14.85
N GLY A 138 11.51 -8.48 -14.67
CA GLY A 138 12.14 -8.75 -13.37
C GLY A 138 12.14 -7.51 -12.47
N ALA A 139 10.95 -7.00 -12.15
CA ALA A 139 10.77 -5.95 -11.16
C ALA A 139 11.07 -6.53 -9.77
N PRO A 140 11.77 -5.79 -8.89
CA PRO A 140 12.00 -6.21 -7.51
C PRO A 140 10.68 -6.63 -6.87
N ARG A 141 10.61 -7.87 -6.37
CA ARG A 141 9.42 -8.36 -5.70
C ARG A 141 9.52 -7.98 -4.23
N ILE A 142 8.62 -7.12 -3.78
CA ILE A 142 8.63 -6.65 -2.40
C ILE A 142 7.95 -7.71 -1.54
N LEU A 143 8.70 -8.28 -0.59
CA LEU A 143 8.16 -9.17 0.45
C LEU A 143 7.44 -8.36 1.54
N ALA A 144 8.07 -7.25 1.96
CA ALA A 144 7.51 -6.31 2.92
C ALA A 144 8.15 -4.92 2.77
N ARG A 145 7.43 -3.85 3.09
CA ARG A 145 7.98 -2.49 3.21
C ARG A 145 7.20 -1.67 4.25
N GLY A 146 7.81 -0.62 4.77
CA GLY A 146 7.08 0.34 5.59
C GLY A 146 7.90 1.52 6.08
N LEU A 147 7.19 2.56 6.51
CA LEU A 147 7.72 3.64 7.33
C LEU A 147 7.41 3.34 8.81
N ILE A 148 8.46 3.09 9.58
CA ILE A 148 8.41 2.73 11.00
C ILE A 148 8.78 3.95 11.82
N LEU A 149 7.95 4.27 12.81
CA LEU A 149 8.26 5.22 13.87
C LEU A 149 8.66 4.42 15.11
N LEU A 150 9.79 4.77 15.71
CA LEU A 150 10.27 4.29 16.99
C LEU A 150 10.18 5.46 17.96
N ASP A 151 9.13 5.51 18.77
CA ASP A 151 9.02 6.52 19.84
C ASP A 151 9.66 5.93 21.09
N SER A 152 10.89 6.35 21.38
CA SER A 152 11.59 5.94 22.61
C SER A 152 11.66 4.41 22.72
N GLY A 153 11.95 3.75 21.59
CA GLY A 153 12.00 2.30 21.48
C GLY A 153 10.64 1.61 21.36
N VAL A 154 9.52 2.33 21.31
CA VAL A 154 8.19 1.76 21.01
C VAL A 154 7.95 1.81 19.50
N PRO A 155 7.99 0.68 18.78
CA PRO A 155 7.77 0.68 17.35
C PRO A 155 6.29 0.79 16.99
N SER A 156 6.01 1.61 15.98
CA SER A 156 4.71 1.69 15.34
C SER A 156 4.89 1.77 13.82
N LEU A 157 3.92 1.23 13.09
CA LEU A 157 3.90 1.25 11.64
C LEU A 157 2.92 2.32 11.17
N ASN A 158 3.37 3.18 10.26
CA ASN A 158 2.48 4.14 9.62
C ASN A 158 1.30 3.40 8.97
N THR A 159 0.08 3.87 9.23
CA THR A 159 -1.17 3.22 8.79
C THR A 159 -1.22 2.98 7.28
N ASN A 160 -0.55 3.81 6.48
CA ASN A 160 -0.51 3.68 5.02
C ASN A 160 0.33 2.47 4.56
N TYR A 161 1.22 1.97 5.41
CA TYR A 161 2.10 0.82 5.12
C TYR A 161 1.70 -0.44 5.88
N GLN A 162 0.64 -0.42 6.69
CA GLN A 162 0.16 -1.59 7.43
C GLN A 162 -0.20 -2.77 6.51
N ALA A 163 -0.58 -2.46 5.27
CA ALA A 163 -0.89 -3.46 4.27
C ALA A 163 0.38 -4.15 3.72
N ASP A 164 1.51 -3.46 3.69
CA ASP A 164 2.68 -3.80 2.87
C ASP A 164 3.58 -4.89 3.49
N GLY A 165 2.98 -5.98 3.97
CA GLY A 165 3.67 -7.21 4.33
C GLY A 165 4.28 -7.25 5.73
N ILE A 166 4.35 -6.13 6.45
CA ILE A 166 4.73 -6.12 7.88
C ILE A 166 3.51 -6.50 8.73
N LYS A 167 3.68 -7.47 9.64
CA LYS A 167 2.65 -8.00 10.54
C LYS A 167 2.77 -7.43 11.95
N ALA A 168 3.99 -7.39 12.47
CA ALA A 168 4.27 -6.93 13.82
C ALA A 168 5.68 -6.36 13.93
N LEU A 169 5.86 -5.51 14.93
CA LEU A 169 7.14 -4.90 15.29
C LEU A 169 7.33 -5.06 16.79
N SER A 170 8.55 -5.36 17.22
CA SER A 170 8.91 -5.34 18.63
C SER A 170 10.35 -4.92 18.79
N TYR A 171 10.63 -4.06 19.76
CA TYR A 171 11.99 -3.61 20.06
C TYR A 171 12.45 -4.20 21.39
N ASP A 172 13.73 -4.55 21.45
CA ASP A 172 14.40 -5.05 22.65
C ASP A 172 15.63 -4.18 22.95
N ALA A 173 15.55 -3.42 24.04
CA ALA A 173 16.62 -2.52 24.49
C ALA A 173 17.87 -3.29 24.94
N ALA A 174 17.73 -4.50 25.47
CA ALA A 174 18.88 -5.30 25.93
C ALA A 174 19.77 -5.74 24.76
N THR A 175 19.18 -5.93 23.59
CA THR A 175 19.90 -6.31 22.37
C THR A 175 20.01 -5.18 21.36
N ALA A 176 19.53 -3.97 21.69
CA ALA A 176 19.45 -2.81 20.82
C ALA A 176 18.88 -3.15 19.43
N SER A 177 17.84 -3.98 19.39
CA SER A 177 17.33 -4.57 18.15
C SER A 177 15.82 -4.45 17.98
N LEU A 178 15.41 -4.04 16.79
CA LEU A 178 14.03 -4.08 16.31
C LEU A 178 13.80 -5.39 15.55
N THR A 179 12.82 -6.17 15.98
CA THR A 179 12.30 -7.33 15.26
C THR A 179 11.13 -6.92 14.38
N VAL A 180 11.26 -7.17 13.08
CA VAL A 180 10.21 -6.98 12.07
C VAL A 180 9.67 -8.35 11.67
N LYS A 181 8.42 -8.66 12.04
CA LYS A 181 7.73 -9.89 11.63
C LYS A 181 6.92 -9.61 10.37
N MET A 182 7.13 -10.40 9.33
CA MET A 182 6.41 -10.29 8.06
C MET A 182 5.19 -11.23 8.02
N ARG A 183 4.17 -10.88 7.23
CA ARG A 183 2.87 -11.61 7.16
C ARG A 183 2.96 -13.02 6.55
N GLY A 184 4.02 -13.31 5.81
CA GLY A 184 4.09 -14.44 4.87
C GLY A 184 4.66 -15.74 5.41
N ASN A 185 4.96 -15.85 6.70
CA ASN A 185 5.68 -17.02 7.20
C ASN A 185 5.15 -17.50 8.56
N ASP A 186 3.85 -17.78 8.60
CA ASP A 186 3.23 -18.50 9.72
C ASP A 186 3.23 -20.03 9.48
N GLY A 187 4.14 -20.53 8.62
CA GLY A 187 4.36 -21.95 8.36
C GLY A 187 5.07 -22.21 7.03
N ALA A 188 6.20 -22.94 7.08
CA ALA A 188 6.96 -23.73 6.08
C ALA A 188 6.99 -23.40 4.55
N GLY A 189 6.24 -22.45 4.01
CA GLY A 189 5.94 -22.37 2.58
C GLY A 189 6.91 -21.54 1.75
N MET A 190 7.49 -20.47 2.30
CA MET A 190 8.27 -19.52 1.51
C MET A 190 9.78 -19.58 1.81
N ARG A 191 10.52 -20.32 0.97
CA ARG A 191 11.99 -20.41 1.01
C ARG A 191 12.67 -19.19 0.37
N LEU A 192 12.30 -17.99 0.79
CA LEU A 192 12.82 -16.73 0.24
C LEU A 192 14.01 -16.23 1.07
N HIS A 193 14.95 -15.53 0.40
CA HIS A 193 16.07 -14.82 1.03
C HIS A 193 16.03 -13.37 0.57
N PRO A 194 15.17 -12.54 1.19
CA PRO A 194 15.06 -11.15 0.76
C PRO A 194 16.35 -10.39 1.07
N LEU A 195 16.71 -9.47 0.19
CA LEU A 195 17.61 -8.37 0.51
C LEU A 195 16.87 -7.41 1.44
N MET A 196 17.39 -7.25 2.65
CA MET A 196 16.76 -6.41 3.66
C MET A 196 17.51 -5.09 3.80
N ILE A 197 16.76 -4.00 3.72
CA ILE A 197 17.25 -2.63 3.74
C ILE A 197 16.49 -1.90 4.83
N ALA A 198 17.24 -1.30 5.76
CA ALA A 198 16.71 -0.41 6.78
C ALA A 198 17.51 0.89 6.73
N GLN A 199 16.81 2.01 6.66
CA GLN A 199 17.45 3.32 6.58
C GLN A 199 16.72 4.30 7.48
N LEU A 200 17.46 4.93 8.39
CA LEU A 200 16.97 6.03 9.21
C LEU A 200 16.70 7.24 8.32
N THR A 201 15.65 8.00 8.61
CA THR A 201 15.38 9.24 7.89
C THR A 201 16.11 10.41 8.54
N ASP A 202 16.51 11.37 7.71
CA ASP A 202 17.29 12.55 8.14
C ASP A 202 16.44 13.60 8.89
N ASP A 203 15.11 13.45 8.88
CA ASP A 203 14.14 14.39 9.47
C ASP A 203 14.14 14.42 11.01
N ASN A 204 15.08 13.74 11.65
CA ASN A 204 15.05 13.52 13.07
C ASN A 204 15.89 14.54 13.86
N THR A 205 15.22 15.54 14.42
CA THR A 205 15.85 16.61 15.21
C THR A 205 16.56 16.09 16.47
N THR A 206 16.19 14.91 16.99
CA THR A 206 16.83 14.25 18.13
C THR A 206 18.16 13.56 17.77
N LEU A 207 18.44 13.34 16.49
CA LEU A 207 19.69 12.75 16.02
C LEU A 207 20.71 13.80 15.53
N ILE A 208 20.42 15.10 15.66
CA ILE A 208 21.35 16.16 15.26
C ILE A 208 22.68 15.98 16.01
N GLY A 209 23.76 15.77 15.25
CA GLY A 209 25.10 15.55 15.78
C GLY A 209 25.43 14.09 16.17
N ARG A 210 24.48 13.16 16.07
CA ARG A 210 24.72 11.72 16.29
C ARG A 210 24.78 10.99 14.95
N ARG A 211 25.79 10.13 14.79
CA ARG A 211 25.86 9.21 13.64
C ARG A 211 25.21 7.91 14.08
N LEU A 212 23.97 7.67 13.69
CA LEU A 212 23.28 6.40 13.96
C LEU A 212 23.04 5.69 12.64
N HIS A 213 23.28 4.38 12.59
CA HIS A 213 22.98 3.55 11.42
C HIS A 213 22.07 2.40 11.84
N ALA A 214 21.09 2.08 10.99
CA ALA A 214 20.29 0.88 11.10
C ALA A 214 20.91 -0.21 10.22
N LEU A 215 21.17 -1.37 10.78
CA LEU A 215 21.75 -2.52 10.09
C LEU A 215 20.77 -3.69 10.11
N CYS A 216 20.44 -4.23 8.95
CA CYS A 216 19.63 -5.43 8.84
C CYS A 216 20.49 -6.68 9.10
N GLY A 217 20.03 -7.49 10.06
CA GLY A 217 20.49 -8.86 10.25
C GLY A 217 19.92 -9.80 9.20
N ARG A 218 20.10 -11.11 9.43
CA ARG A 218 19.59 -12.15 8.54
C ARG A 218 18.07 -12.34 8.71
N TYR A 219 17.38 -12.59 7.60
CA TYR A 219 16.00 -13.04 7.61
C TYR A 219 15.89 -14.47 8.16
N ASN A 220 15.06 -14.67 9.18
CA ASN A 220 14.73 -15.98 9.71
C ASN A 220 13.58 -16.60 8.89
N ARG A 221 13.86 -17.75 8.26
CA ARG A 221 12.93 -18.45 7.38
C ARG A 221 11.97 -19.36 8.11
N ASP A 222 12.15 -19.59 9.40
CA ASP A 222 11.25 -20.45 10.17
C ASP A 222 10.08 -19.64 10.73
N ASP A 223 10.34 -18.38 11.12
CA ASP A 223 9.34 -17.49 11.70
C ASP A 223 9.10 -16.21 10.88
N GLY A 224 9.81 -15.98 9.78
CA GLY A 224 9.66 -14.79 8.94
C GLY A 224 9.99 -13.47 9.62
N THR A 225 10.90 -13.50 10.59
CA THR A 225 11.38 -12.31 11.26
C THR A 225 12.70 -11.81 10.69
N ALA A 226 12.91 -10.51 10.85
CA ALA A 226 14.14 -9.82 10.54
C ALA A 226 14.54 -8.99 11.74
N LYS A 227 15.82 -8.99 12.11
CA LYS A 227 16.33 -8.07 13.13
C LYS A 227 16.98 -6.87 12.47
N VAL A 228 16.72 -5.68 12.98
CA VAL A 228 17.42 -4.45 12.64
C VAL A 228 18.11 -3.97 13.91
N THR A 229 19.44 -3.88 13.89
CA THR A 229 20.22 -3.37 15.01
C THR A 229 20.67 -1.94 14.74
N PHE A 230 20.75 -1.14 15.80
CA PHE A 230 21.21 0.24 15.69
C PHE A 230 22.64 0.34 16.17
N VAL A 231 23.49 1.01 15.39
CA VAL A 231 24.90 1.20 15.71
C VAL A 231 25.30 2.65 15.63
N ASP A 232 26.18 3.06 16.53
CA ASP A 232 26.84 4.35 16.45
C ASP A 232 27.88 4.35 15.31
N GLY A 233 27.79 5.30 14.39
CA GLY A 233 28.63 5.39 13.20
C GLY A 233 30.05 5.91 13.45
N GLY A 234 30.35 6.37 14.66
CA GLY A 234 31.73 6.71 15.06
C GLY A 234 32.46 5.51 15.67
N THR A 235 31.76 4.69 16.45
CA THR A 235 32.35 3.62 17.26
C THR A 235 32.03 2.21 16.77
N GLY A 236 31.01 2.05 15.94
CA GLY A 236 30.48 0.75 15.49
C GLY A 236 29.79 -0.06 16.58
N GLN A 237 29.61 0.50 17.78
CA GLN A 237 28.98 -0.20 18.90
C GLN A 237 27.46 -0.19 18.77
N LEU A 238 26.82 -1.24 19.31
CA LEU A 238 25.36 -1.28 19.43
C LEU A 238 24.88 -0.13 20.31
N GLN A 239 23.86 0.57 19.82
CA GLN A 239 23.30 1.74 20.47
C GLN A 239 21.83 1.46 20.78
N ASP A 240 21.48 1.43 22.06
CA ASP A 240 20.09 1.44 22.47
C ASP A 240 19.45 2.78 22.10
N ILE A 241 18.30 2.70 21.42
CA ILE A 241 17.53 3.84 20.94
C ILE A 241 16.34 4.18 21.85
N SER A 242 16.08 3.42 22.91
CA SER A 242 14.94 3.63 23.81
C SER A 242 14.91 5.02 24.46
N GLY A 243 16.08 5.65 24.63
CA GLY A 243 16.21 7.00 25.19
C GLY A 243 16.34 8.14 24.17
N LEU A 244 16.21 7.87 22.87
CA LEU A 244 16.52 8.85 21.81
C LEU A 244 15.29 9.59 21.26
N GLY A 245 14.13 9.45 21.90
CA GLY A 245 12.87 10.04 21.46
C GLY A 245 12.36 9.39 20.17
N ASN A 246 11.69 10.18 19.33
CA ASN A 246 11.19 9.71 18.05
C ASN A 246 12.33 9.41 17.09
N ILE A 247 12.28 8.28 16.38
CA ILE A 247 13.15 7.94 15.25
C ILE A 247 12.27 7.38 14.13
N TYR A 248 12.47 7.89 12.92
CA TYR A 248 11.79 7.38 11.74
C TYR A 248 12.76 6.55 10.90
N MET A 249 12.26 5.43 10.39
CA MET A 249 13.04 4.48 9.62
C MET A 249 12.21 3.91 8.47
N THR A 250 12.79 3.87 7.29
CA THR A 250 12.24 3.09 6.18
C THR A 250 12.77 1.66 6.26
N PHE A 251 11.89 0.68 6.06
CA PHE A 251 12.23 -0.74 5.98
C PHE A 251 11.74 -1.31 4.66
N ARG A 252 12.57 -2.16 4.04
CA ARG A 252 12.21 -2.89 2.83
C ARG A 252 12.86 -4.27 2.80
N ALA A 253 12.09 -5.28 2.41
CA ALA A 253 12.55 -6.63 2.09
C ALA A 253 12.22 -6.90 0.62
N GLU A 254 13.24 -6.95 -0.22
CA GLU A 254 13.15 -7.14 -1.68
C GLU A 254 13.68 -8.51 -2.10
N ILE A 255 13.13 -9.08 -3.18
CA ILE A 255 13.55 -10.35 -3.79
C ILE A 255 13.77 -10.13 -5.28
#